data_AF-A0A928Q1L7-F1
#
_entry.id   AF-A0A928Q1L7-F1
#
_cell.length_a   1.000
_cell.length_b   1.000
_cell.length_c   1.000
_cell.angle_alpha   90.00
_cell.angle_beta   90.00
_cell.angle_gamma   90.00
#
_symmetry.space_group_name_H-M   'P 1'
#
loop_
_entity.id
_entity.type
_entity.pdbx_description
1 polymer ?
#
loop_
_entity_poly.entity_id
_entity_poly.type
_entity_poly.pdbx_seq_one_letter_code
_entity_poly.pdbx_strand_id
1 'polypeptide(L)'
;MTDKLINGDYALVPDTKALTQCDYTDELLQNAAILLSAHRGKFYPDKNFGSRIYKATQPLEESIAAYAVEALGTLDGVYVKSVSIDGSAAYIRLMINNTEKGVLLNLEHNL
;
A
#
# COMPACT_ATOMS: atom_id res chain seq x y z
N MET A 1 13.73 13.16 4.18
CA MET A 1 13.60 11.99 5.07
C MET A 1 12.16 11.99 5.53
N THR A 2 11.53 10.82 5.49
CA THR A 2 10.10 10.67 5.74
C THR A 2 9.93 9.90 7.04
N ASP A 3 8.99 10.36 7.88
CA ASP A 3 8.70 9.72 9.15
C ASP A 3 8.06 8.34 8.94
N LYS A 4 8.52 7.38 9.73
CA LYS A 4 8.04 6.00 9.69
C LYS A 4 6.67 5.90 10.34
N LEU A 5 5.76 5.23 9.65
CA LEU A 5 4.43 4.90 10.11
C LEU A 5 4.34 3.41 10.48
N ILE A 6 3.71 3.11 11.60
CA ILE A 6 3.35 1.75 12.02
C ILE A 6 1.86 1.77 12.34
N ASN A 7 1.08 0.95 11.63
CA ASN A 7 -0.37 0.86 11.79
C ASN A 7 -1.12 2.21 11.65
N GLY A 8 -0.58 3.13 10.84
CA GLY A 8 -1.16 4.45 10.63
C GLY A 8 -0.67 5.54 11.59
N ASP A 9 0.14 5.21 12.60
CA ASP A 9 0.69 6.15 13.57
C ASP A 9 2.20 6.35 13.39
N TYR A 10 2.70 7.53 13.77
CA TYR A 10 4.12 7.84 13.74
C TYR A 10 4.91 6.98 14.75
N ALA A 11 5.97 6.34 14.26
CA ALA A 11 6.85 5.52 15.08
C ALA A 11 7.83 6.40 15.87
N LEU A 12 7.91 6.18 17.18
CA LEU A 12 8.82 6.89 18.08
C LEU A 12 10.00 6.01 18.50
N VAL A 13 11.17 6.64 18.62
CA VAL A 13 12.33 6.03 19.30
C VAL A 13 11.99 5.90 20.80
N PRO A 14 12.07 4.69 21.40
CA PRO A 14 11.57 4.44 22.76
C PRO A 14 12.11 5.40 23.83
N ASP A 15 13.40 5.74 23.76
CA ASP A 15 14.11 6.48 24.80
C ASP A 15 14.05 8.00 24.61
N THR A 16 14.20 8.47 23.37
CA THR A 16 14.29 9.91 23.07
C THR A 16 12.95 10.53 22.70
N LYS A 17 11.93 9.70 22.41
CA LYS A 17 10.64 10.12 21.85
C LYS A 17 10.76 10.90 20.53
N ALA A 18 11.91 10.81 19.85
CA ALA A 18 12.09 11.37 18.52
C ALA A 18 11.36 10.51 17.47
N LEU A 19 10.99 11.14 16.35
CA LEU A 19 10.40 10.42 15.21
C LEU A 19 11.42 9.51 14.54
N THR A 20 11.02 8.28 14.28
CA THR A 20 11.82 7.32 13.52
C THR A 20 11.73 7.67 12.04
N GLN A 21 12.86 7.74 11.35
CA GLN A 21 12.90 7.98 9.91
C GLN A 21 12.89 6.66 9.14
N CYS A 22 12.19 6.63 8.00
CA CYS A 22 12.31 5.54 7.05
C CYS A 22 13.65 5.61 6.30
N ASP A 23 14.19 4.44 5.97
CA ASP A 23 15.11 4.33 4.85
C ASP A 23 14.33 4.42 3.51
N TYR A 24 15.06 4.53 2.41
CA TYR A 24 14.45 4.71 1.09
C TYR A 24 13.51 3.56 0.67
N THR A 25 13.85 2.31 1.00
CA THR A 25 13.04 1.15 0.60
C THR A 25 11.78 1.05 1.46
N ASP A 26 11.92 1.30 2.76
CA ASP A 26 10.82 1.36 3.70
C ASP A 26 9.85 2.50 3.38
N GLU A 27 10.34 3.65 2.92
CA GLU A 27 9.51 4.76 2.45
C GLU A 27 8.68 4.37 1.22
N LEU A 28 9.28 3.72 0.22
CA LEU A 28 8.54 3.23 -0.95
C LEU A 28 7.49 2.19 -0.57
N LEU A 29 7.81 1.28 0.36
CA LEU A 29 6.86 0.28 0.85
C LEU A 29 5.70 0.94 1.60
N GLN A 30 5.98 1.93 2.45
CA GLN A 30 4.98 2.70 3.17
C GLN A 30 4.05 3.44 2.21
N ASN A 31 4.61 4.13 1.21
CA ASN A 31 3.83 4.83 0.19
C ASN A 31 2.97 3.87 -0.65
N ALA A 32 3.52 2.71 -1.02
CA ALA A 32 2.77 1.67 -1.71
C ALA A 32 1.59 1.17 -0.87
N ALA A 33 1.81 0.89 0.41
CA ALA A 33 0.74 0.46 1.32
C ALA A 33 -0.36 1.52 1.46
N ILE A 34 0.00 2.80 1.54
CA ILE A 34 -0.95 3.91 1.58
C ILE A 34 -1.77 3.98 0.29
N LEU A 35 -1.13 3.94 -0.88
CA LEU A 35 -1.83 4.01 -2.17
C LEU A 35 -2.76 2.82 -2.40
N LEU A 36 -2.34 1.62 -1.98
CA LEU A 36 -3.14 0.42 -2.12
C LEU A 36 -4.38 0.44 -1.19
N SER A 37 -4.23 0.94 0.04
CA SER A 37 -5.30 0.99 1.04
C SER A 37 -6.25 2.17 0.89
N ALA A 38 -5.80 3.30 0.35
CA ALA A 38 -6.65 4.46 0.15
C ALA A 38 -7.71 4.22 -0.93
N HIS A 39 -8.96 4.61 -0.65
CA HIS A 39 -10.07 4.45 -1.58
C HIS A 39 -10.05 5.54 -2.66
N ARG A 40 -9.85 5.13 -3.92
CA ARG A 40 -9.77 6.10 -5.01
C ARG A 40 -11.04 6.94 -5.17
N GLY A 41 -10.85 8.26 -5.21
CA GLY A 41 -11.92 9.27 -5.29
C GLY A 41 -12.37 9.85 -3.94
N LYS A 42 -11.93 9.26 -2.82
CA LYS A 42 -12.26 9.74 -1.46
C LYS A 42 -11.32 10.85 -0.97
N PHE A 43 -10.10 10.92 -1.49
CA PHE A 43 -9.18 12.01 -1.16
C PHE A 43 -9.63 13.31 -1.84
N TYR A 44 -9.80 14.38 -1.06
CA TYR A 44 -10.38 15.64 -1.54
C TYR A 44 -9.46 16.42 -2.50
N PRO A 45 -8.15 16.56 -2.21
CA PRO A 45 -7.23 17.29 -3.09
C PRO A 45 -6.95 16.57 -4.43
N ASP A 46 -6.98 15.24 -4.44
CA ASP A 46 -6.75 14.45 -5.65
C ASP A 46 -7.70 13.25 -5.73
N LYS A 47 -8.59 13.26 -6.72
CA LYS A 47 -9.54 12.16 -6.97
C LYS A 47 -8.89 10.91 -7.57
N ASN A 48 -7.67 11.03 -8.08
CA ASN A 48 -6.92 9.90 -8.61
C ASN A 48 -6.09 9.17 -7.56
N PHE A 49 -5.87 9.77 -6.39
CA PHE A 49 -5.14 9.16 -5.29
C PHE A 49 -5.83 7.89 -4.76
N GLY A 50 -5.04 6.85 -4.51
CA GLY A 50 -5.51 5.57 -3.98
C GLY A 50 -5.83 4.52 -5.04
N SER A 51 -6.41 3.39 -4.61
CA SER A 51 -6.70 2.24 -5.45
C SER A 51 -8.21 2.01 -5.65
N ARG A 52 -8.54 1.24 -6.69
CA ARG A 52 -9.90 0.77 -6.97
C ARG A 52 -10.14 -0.65 -6.46
N ILE A 53 -9.22 -1.21 -5.66
CA ILE A 53 -9.28 -2.59 -5.17
C ILE A 53 -10.60 -2.86 -4.44
N TYR A 54 -11.07 -1.90 -3.65
CA TYR A 54 -12.33 -1.97 -2.89
C TYR A 54 -13.61 -1.83 -3.73
N LYS A 55 -13.51 -1.61 -5.06
CA LYS A 55 -14.69 -1.59 -5.94
C LYS A 55 -15.07 -2.98 -6.46
N ALA A 56 -14.21 -3.98 -6.32
CA ALA A 56 -14.49 -5.32 -6.81
C ALA A 56 -15.52 -6.02 -5.92
N THR A 57 -16.75 -6.20 -6.42
CA THR A 57 -17.82 -6.95 -5.74
C THR A 57 -17.49 -8.44 -5.59
N GLN A 58 -16.66 -8.97 -6.48
CA GLN A 58 -16.03 -10.30 -6.36
C GLN A 58 -14.54 -10.12 -6.64
N PRO A 59 -13.69 -10.11 -5.60
CA PRO A 59 -12.27 -9.92 -5.79
C PRO A 59 -11.66 -11.14 -6.49
N LEU A 60 -11.21 -10.94 -7.73
CA LEU A 60 -10.35 -11.88 -8.45
C LEU A 60 -8.90 -11.38 -8.35
N GLU A 61 -7.95 -12.31 -8.26
CA GLU A 61 -6.53 -11.98 -8.16
C GLU A 61 -6.05 -11.12 -9.33
N GLU A 62 -6.51 -11.40 -10.56
CA GLU A 62 -6.13 -10.59 -11.72
C GLU A 62 -6.70 -9.17 -11.67
N SER A 63 -7.92 -9.02 -11.15
CA SER A 63 -8.56 -7.71 -11.01
C SER A 63 -7.84 -6.86 -9.96
N ILE A 64 -7.49 -7.45 -8.82
CA ILE A 64 -6.71 -6.75 -7.78
C ILE A 64 -5.32 -6.41 -8.31
N ALA A 65 -4.67 -7.32 -9.04
CA ALA A 65 -3.37 -7.06 -9.64
C ALA A 65 -3.42 -5.86 -10.60
N ALA A 66 -4.43 -5.80 -11.47
CA ALA A 66 -4.61 -4.68 -12.39
C ALA A 66 -4.81 -3.34 -11.65
N TYR A 67 -5.65 -3.31 -10.61
CA TYR A 67 -5.87 -2.10 -9.81
C TYR A 67 -4.65 -1.71 -8.97
N ALA A 68 -3.88 -2.68 -8.49
CA ALA A 68 -2.63 -2.44 -7.77
C ALA A 68 -1.57 -1.82 -8.70
N VAL A 69 -1.43 -2.35 -9.92
CA VAL A 69 -0.54 -1.77 -10.94
C VAL A 69 -0.96 -0.35 -11.30
N GLU A 70 -2.27 -0.10 -11.47
CA GLU A 70 -2.79 1.25 -11.74
C GLU A 70 -2.44 2.23 -10.61
N ALA A 71 -2.66 1.84 -9.34
CA ALA A 71 -2.42 2.70 -8.19
C ALA A 71 -0.94 2.99 -7.95
N LEU A 72 -0.09 1.98 -8.16
CA LEU A 72 1.35 2.06 -7.91
C LEU A 72 2.15 2.64 -9.08
N GLY A 73 1.53 2.85 -10.25
CA GLY A 73 2.22 3.38 -11.44
C GLY A 73 2.80 4.80 -11.29
N THR A 74 2.57 5.46 -10.15
CA THR A 74 3.18 6.75 -9.79
C THR A 74 4.46 6.61 -8.96
N LEU A 75 4.78 5.40 -8.48
CA LEU A 75 5.97 5.11 -7.69
C LEU A 75 7.05 4.46 -8.56
N ASP A 76 8.16 5.17 -8.76
CA ASP A 76 9.32 4.62 -9.46
C ASP A 76 9.97 3.48 -8.68
N GLY A 77 10.31 2.40 -9.37
CA GLY A 77 11.01 1.25 -8.78
C GLY A 77 10.13 0.30 -7.97
N VAL A 78 8.81 0.46 -8.00
CA VAL A 78 7.84 -0.43 -7.35
C VAL A 78 7.02 -1.18 -8.40
N TYR A 79 7.03 -2.51 -8.35
CA TYR A 79 6.30 -3.36 -9.30
C TYR A 79 5.46 -4.40 -8.57
N VAL A 80 4.26 -4.70 -9.07
CA VAL A 80 3.45 -5.80 -8.56
C VAL A 80 3.97 -7.12 -9.14
N LYS A 81 4.40 -8.03 -8.26
CA LYS A 81 4.91 -9.36 -8.64
C LYS A 81 3.79 -10.40 -8.70
N SER A 82 2.94 -10.42 -7.69
CA SER A 82 1.81 -11.36 -7.62
C SER A 82 0.77 -10.84 -6.64
N VAL A 83 -0.48 -11.29 -6.81
CA VAL A 83 -1.53 -11.17 -5.81
C VAL A 83 -1.99 -12.56 -5.42
N SER A 84 -2.29 -12.76 -4.14
CA SER A 84 -3.00 -13.94 -3.67
C SER A 84 -4.13 -13.55 -2.73
N ILE A 85 -5.29 -14.19 -2.85
CA ILE A 85 -6.45 -13.93 -1.99
C ILE A 85 -6.65 -15.10 -1.01
N ASP A 86 -6.87 -14.77 0.26
CA ASP A 86 -7.25 -15.72 1.30
C ASP A 86 -8.46 -15.17 2.07
N GLY A 87 -9.65 -15.70 1.76
CA GLY A 87 -10.91 -15.18 2.28
C GLY A 87 -11.12 -13.71 1.92
N SER A 88 -11.13 -12.85 2.94
CA SER A 88 -11.25 -11.39 2.80
C SER A 88 -9.93 -10.65 2.81
N ALA A 89 -8.80 -11.34 2.83
CA ALA A 89 -7.48 -10.74 2.77
C ALA A 89 -6.88 -10.85 1.36
N ALA A 90 -6.29 -9.76 0.87
CA ALA A 90 -5.46 -9.77 -0.32
C ALA A 90 -3.99 -9.54 0.06
N TYR A 91 -3.12 -10.45 -0.33
CA TYR A 91 -1.68 -10.32 -0.17
C TYR A 91 -1.04 -9.93 -1.50
N ILE A 92 -0.46 -8.74 -1.55
CA ILE A 92 0.15 -8.17 -2.75
C ILE A 92 1.68 -8.21 -2.56
N ARG A 93 2.35 -9.04 -3.35
CA ARG A 93 3.81 -9.08 -3.40
C ARG A 93 4.33 -7.99 -4.33
N LEU A 94 5.24 -7.18 -3.83
CA LEU A 94 5.87 -6.08 -4.54
C LEU A 94 7.35 -6.37 -4.74
N MET A 95 7.88 -5.97 -5.89
CA MET A 95 9.31 -5.85 -6.13
C MET A 95 9.69 -4.38 -5.99
N ILE A 96 10.49 -4.04 -4.98
CA ILE A 96 10.98 -2.69 -4.72
C ILE A 96 12.50 -2.72 -4.85
N ASN A 97 13.04 -2.10 -5.89
CA ASN A 97 14.49 -2.08 -6.18
C ASN A 97 15.16 -3.46 -6.04
N ASN A 98 14.60 -4.49 -6.69
CA ASN A 98 15.06 -5.89 -6.64
C ASN A 98 14.89 -6.62 -5.30
N THR A 99 14.21 -6.01 -4.32
CA THR A 99 13.86 -6.67 -3.06
C THR A 99 12.37 -6.97 -3.03
N GLU A 100 12.02 -8.20 -2.66
CA GLU A 100 10.61 -8.58 -2.50
C GLU A 100 10.07 -8.10 -1.14
N LYS A 101 8.92 -7.45 -1.18
CA LYS A 101 8.15 -6.98 -0.02
C LYS A 101 6.68 -7.37 -0.20
N GLY A 102 5.91 -7.29 0.87
CA GLY A 102 4.48 -7.63 0.83
C GLY A 102 3.63 -6.57 1.51
N VAL A 103 2.44 -6.35 0.96
CA VAL A 103 1.37 -5.55 1.56
C VAL A 103 0.15 -6.46 1.74
N LEU A 104 -0.38 -6.49 2.97
CA LEU A 104 -1.62 -7.18 3.30
C LEU A 104 -2.76 -6.18 3.36
N LEU A 105 -3.82 -6.42 2.59
CA LEU A 105 -5.04 -5.62 2.61
C LEU A 105 -6.19 -6.46 3.16
N ASN A 106 -7.03 -5.83 3.98
CA ASN A 106 -8.32 -6.38 4.38
C ASN A 106 -9.41 -5.79 3.47
N LEU A 107 -10.13 -6.64 2.76
CA LEU A 107 -11.17 -6.27 1.78
C LEU A 107 -12.56 -6.11 2.41
N GLU A 108 -12.77 -6.49 3.68
CA GLU A 108 -14.06 -6.34 4.36
C GLU A 108 -14.35 -4.90 4.83
N HIS A 109 -13.31 -4.09 5.02
CA HIS A 109 -13.47 -2.73 5.52
C HIS A 109 -13.78 -1.74 4.40
N ASN A 110 -15.07 -1.65 4.06
CA ASN A 110 -15.64 -0.49 3.39
C ASN A 110 -15.79 0.66 4.39
N LEU A 111 -14.77 1.52 4.53
CA LEU A 111 -14.93 2.83 5.22
C LEU A 111 -15.49 3.89 4.26
#